data_AF-A0A413T7R4-F1
#
_entry.id   AF-A0A413T7R4-F1
#
_cell.length_a   1.000
_cell.length_b   1.000
_cell.length_c   1.000
_cell.angle_alpha   90.00
_cell.angle_beta   90.00
_cell.angle_gamma   90.00
#
_symmetry.space_group_name_H-M   'P 1'
#
loop_
_entity.id
_entity.type
_entity.pdbx_description
1 polymer ?
#
loop_
_entity_poly.entity_id
_entity_poly.type
_entity_poly.pdbx_seq_one_letter_code
_entity_poly.pdbx_strand_id
1 'polypeptide(L)'
;MGEVLHIEDALNEKGVYVSTTSGVSMYPMLRNRRDTIIVKPPTAPLKKYDVPLYRRGDDYVLHRIIGKDDKGYIICGDNCINKEYGITENQIIGVLVGFYRDGNEVNMEGVGYKLYSRAWVFLHPLICAFKKIKMKAGKVKRLWHSK
;
A
#
# COMPACT_ATOMS: atom_id res chain seq x y z
N MET A 1 21.67 8.56 -12.50
CA MET A 1 21.95 8.46 -11.05
C MET A 1 20.92 9.33 -10.35
N GLY A 2 19.76 8.75 -10.01
CA GLY A 2 18.63 9.49 -9.44
C GLY A 2 18.67 9.46 -7.92
N GLU A 3 18.27 10.56 -7.30
CA GLU A 3 18.21 10.81 -5.86
C GLU A 3 17.42 9.74 -5.09
N VAL A 4 18.12 8.76 -4.52
CA VAL A 4 17.53 7.74 -3.64
C VAL A 4 17.76 8.07 -2.16
N LEU A 5 18.78 8.86 -1.86
CA LEU A 5 19.25 9.13 -0.49
C LEU A 5 18.24 9.89 0.40
N HIS A 6 17.35 10.71 -0.18
CA HIS A 6 16.57 11.66 0.62
C HIS A 6 15.50 11.07 1.56
N ILE A 7 14.95 9.88 1.30
CA ILE A 7 13.84 9.31 2.12
C ILE A 7 14.39 8.59 3.36
N GLU A 8 15.39 7.74 3.16
CA GLU A 8 16.06 7.00 4.23
C GLU A 8 16.77 7.98 5.17
N ASP A 9 17.46 8.98 4.61
CA ASP A 9 18.12 10.02 5.39
C ASP A 9 17.10 10.88 6.15
N ALA A 10 15.98 11.27 5.54
CA ALA A 10 14.93 12.01 6.24
C ALA A 10 14.30 11.20 7.38
N LEU A 11 14.13 9.89 7.22
CA LEU A 11 13.64 9.00 8.28
C LEU A 11 14.66 8.84 9.41
N ASN A 12 15.94 8.70 9.07
CA ASN A 12 17.02 8.55 10.04
C ASN A 12 17.30 9.86 10.81
N GLU A 13 17.24 11.00 10.15
CA GLU A 13 17.60 12.30 10.73
C GLU A 13 16.42 12.96 11.46
N LYS A 14 15.20 12.89 10.89
CA LYS A 14 14.00 13.56 11.45
C LYS A 14 13.04 12.61 12.14
N GLY A 15 13.24 11.30 12.03
CA GLY A 15 12.34 10.28 12.61
C GLY A 15 10.95 10.24 11.98
N VAL A 16 10.71 11.00 10.90
CA VAL A 16 9.43 11.08 10.20
C VAL A 16 9.64 11.49 8.75
N TYR A 17 8.92 10.83 7.85
CA TYR A 17 8.86 11.16 6.43
C TYR A 17 7.43 11.50 6.05
N VAL A 18 7.26 12.68 5.45
CA VAL A 18 5.97 13.18 4.99
C VAL A 18 6.04 13.34 3.49
N SER A 19 5.11 12.73 2.77
CA SER A 19 5.10 12.77 1.31
C SER A 19 3.69 12.69 0.74
N THR A 20 3.53 13.21 -0.47
CA THR A 20 2.26 13.12 -1.19
C THR A 20 2.16 11.77 -1.87
N THR A 21 1.00 11.13 -1.74
CA THR A 21 0.77 9.81 -2.35
C THR A 21 0.84 9.89 -3.87
N SER A 22 1.54 8.93 -4.48
CA SER A 22 1.64 8.80 -5.93
C SER A 22 1.13 7.41 -6.33
N GLY A 23 0.21 7.37 -7.30
CA GLY A 23 -0.41 6.15 -7.78
C GLY A 23 -1.77 5.86 -7.17
N VAL A 24 -2.38 4.77 -7.66
CA VAL A 24 -3.73 4.33 -7.31
C VAL A 24 -3.74 2.95 -6.64
N SER A 25 -2.56 2.40 -6.31
CA SER A 25 -2.42 1.04 -5.75
C SER A 25 -3.10 0.90 -4.39
N MET A 26 -3.14 1.98 -3.61
CA MET A 26 -3.81 2.05 -2.30
C MET A 26 -5.20 2.69 -2.37
N TYR A 27 -5.77 2.90 -3.56
CA TYR A 27 -7.15 3.39 -3.69
C TYR A 27 -8.15 2.32 -3.18
N PRO A 28 -9.19 2.68 -2.41
CA PRO A 28 -9.69 4.02 -2.09
C PRO A 28 -9.12 4.66 -0.81
N MET A 29 -8.24 3.95 -0.08
CA MET A 29 -7.63 4.47 1.15
C MET A 29 -6.81 5.73 0.88
N LEU A 30 -5.97 5.73 -0.15
CA LEU A 30 -5.12 6.87 -0.53
C LEU A 30 -5.46 7.37 -1.92
N ARG A 31 -5.72 8.68 -2.03
CA ARG A 31 -6.04 9.37 -3.28
C ARG A 31 -4.78 9.93 -3.92
N ASN A 32 -4.49 9.46 -5.13
CA ASN A 32 -3.36 9.91 -5.95
C ASN A 32 -3.22 11.44 -5.97
N ARG A 33 -2.05 11.94 -5.57
CA ARG A 33 -1.67 13.36 -5.55
C ARG A 33 -2.59 14.28 -4.74
N ARG A 34 -3.33 13.73 -3.76
CA ARG A 34 -4.22 14.51 -2.88
C ARG A 34 -3.98 14.22 -1.41
N ASP A 35 -3.81 12.95 -1.06
CA ASP A 35 -3.60 12.56 0.33
C ASP A 35 -2.10 12.60 0.66
N THR A 36 -1.76 13.14 1.83
CA THR A 36 -0.39 13.25 2.36
C THR A 36 -0.16 12.18 3.41
N ILE A 37 0.85 11.34 3.25
CA ILE A 37 1.18 10.26 4.18
C ILE A 37 2.26 10.68 5.18
N ILE A 38 2.17 10.11 6.39
CA ILE A 38 3.16 10.23 7.45
C ILE A 38 3.71 8.84 7.71
N VAL A 39 5.00 8.68 7.45
CA VAL A 39 5.74 7.43 7.62
C VAL A 39 6.75 7.62 8.74
N LYS A 40 6.87 6.63 9.62
CA LYS A 40 7.89 6.59 10.67
C LYS A 40 8.81 5.39 10.48
N PRO A 41 10.02 5.40 11.08
CA PRO A 41 10.89 4.23 11.09
C PRO A 41 10.13 2.97 11.55
N PRO A 42 10.38 1.81 10.93
CA PRO A 42 9.61 0.60 11.22
C PRO A 42 10.00 0.08 12.60
N THR A 43 9.01 -0.32 13.39
CA THR A 43 9.24 -1.03 14.65
C THR A 43 8.90 -2.50 14.45
N ALA A 44 9.91 -3.32 14.19
CA ALA A 44 9.74 -4.75 13.99
C ALA A 44 9.37 -5.48 15.29
N PRO A 45 8.59 -6.58 15.24
CA PRO A 45 7.94 -7.13 14.05
C PRO A 45 6.67 -6.36 13.66
N LEU A 46 6.47 -6.17 12.36
CA LEU A 46 5.26 -5.53 11.85
C LEU A 46 4.05 -6.47 11.96
N LYS A 47 2.88 -5.88 12.18
CA LYS A 47 1.64 -6.62 12.39
C LYS A 47 0.84 -6.70 11.10
N LYS A 48 -0.05 -7.70 11.04
CA LYS A 48 -1.06 -7.78 9.99
C LYS A 48 -1.90 -6.49 10.00
N TYR A 49 -2.21 -5.98 8.81
CA TYR A 49 -2.90 -4.72 8.52
C TYR A 49 -2.05 -3.45 8.53
N ASP A 50 -0.80 -3.51 9.02
CA ASP A 50 0.13 -2.39 8.91
C ASP A 50 0.44 -2.11 7.43
N VAL A 51 0.82 -0.88 7.13
CA VAL A 51 1.12 -0.43 5.76
C VAL A 51 2.58 0.01 5.70
N PRO A 52 3.53 -0.93 5.50
CA PRO A 52 4.94 -0.61 5.32
C PRO A 52 5.22 0.09 3.99
N LEU A 53 6.15 1.04 4.05
CA LEU A 53 6.87 1.59 2.91
C LEU A 53 8.14 0.77 2.72
N TYR A 54 8.27 0.10 1.59
CA TYR A 54 9.44 -0.73 1.29
C TYR A 54 10.04 -0.36 -0.07
N ARG A 55 11.33 -0.62 -0.21
CA ARG A 55 12.07 -0.42 -1.45
C ARG A 55 11.89 -1.63 -2.37
N ARG A 56 11.53 -1.37 -3.62
CA ARG A 56 11.49 -2.37 -4.69
C ARG A 56 12.36 -1.90 -5.85
N GLY A 57 13.62 -2.32 -5.85
CA GLY A 57 14.60 -1.83 -6.82
C GLY A 57 14.85 -0.34 -6.57
N ASP A 58 14.48 0.51 -7.51
CA ASP A 58 14.59 1.97 -7.38
C ASP A 58 13.32 2.66 -6.89
N ASP A 59 12.20 1.94 -6.86
CA ASP A 59 10.89 2.47 -6.49
C ASP A 59 10.58 2.27 -5.01
N TYR A 60 9.81 3.22 -4.46
CA TYR A 60 9.25 3.14 -3.12
C TYR A 60 7.78 2.75 -3.20
N VAL A 61 7.41 1.65 -2.56
CA VAL A 61 6.06 1.10 -2.64
C VAL A 61 5.44 1.01 -1.26
N LEU A 62 4.18 1.45 -1.17
CA LEU A 62 3.40 1.47 0.05
C LEU A 62 2.23 0.50 -0.10
N HIS A 63 2.25 -0.62 0.61
CA HIS A 63 1.22 -1.66 0.53
C HIS A 63 0.88 -2.22 1.92
N ARG A 64 -0.30 -2.84 2.04
CA ARG A 64 -0.78 -3.38 3.31
C ARG A 64 -0.32 -4.82 3.53
N ILE A 65 0.13 -5.13 4.73
CA ILE A 65 0.43 -6.50 5.18
C ILE A 65 -0.88 -7.28 5.31
N ILE A 66 -1.03 -8.30 4.48
CA ILE A 66 -2.15 -9.23 4.52
C ILE A 66 -1.80 -10.54 5.24
N GLY A 67 -0.50 -10.83 5.39
CA GLY A 67 0.00 -12.02 6.07
C GLY A 67 1.53 -12.04 6.16
N LYS A 68 2.07 -13.13 6.70
CA LYS A 68 3.50 -13.42 6.79
C LYS A 68 3.68 -14.92 6.49
N ASP A 69 4.76 -15.26 5.80
CA ASP A 69 5.22 -16.63 5.57
C ASP A 69 6.67 -16.81 6.06
N ASP A 70 7.26 -17.98 5.86
CA ASP A 70 8.64 -18.27 6.26
C ASP A 70 9.70 -17.43 5.50
N LYS A 71 9.31 -16.83 4.37
CA LYS A 71 10.19 -16.01 3.52
C LYS A 71 10.08 -14.53 3.83
N GLY A 72 9.00 -14.07 4.49
CA GLY A 72 8.81 -12.69 4.88
C GLY A 72 7.34 -12.27 4.94
N TYR A 73 7.10 -10.97 4.76
CA TYR A 73 5.75 -10.41 4.75
C TYR A 73 5.09 -10.60 3.38
N ILE A 74 3.79 -10.86 3.43
CA ILE A 74 2.90 -10.87 2.27
C ILE A 74 2.15 -9.55 2.28
N ILE A 75 2.40 -8.74 1.25
CA ILE A 75 1.81 -7.41 1.12
C ILE A 75 1.00 -7.27 -0.16
N CYS A 76 0.00 -6.42 -0.13
CA CYS A 76 -0.81 -6.14 -1.30
C CYS A 76 -1.38 -4.72 -1.24
N GLY A 77 -1.45 -4.05 -2.39
CA GLY A 77 -2.17 -2.80 -2.52
C GLY A 77 -3.68 -3.01 -2.44
N ASP A 78 -4.37 -2.07 -1.79
CA ASP A 78 -5.83 -2.10 -1.62
C ASP A 78 -6.59 -2.15 -2.97
N ASN A 79 -6.00 -1.66 -4.05
CA ASN A 79 -6.51 -1.67 -5.42
C ASN A 79 -5.85 -2.73 -6.34
N CYS A 80 -4.81 -3.40 -5.88
CA CYS A 80 -4.01 -4.34 -6.68
C CYS A 80 -4.56 -5.77 -6.61
N ILE A 81 -4.41 -6.53 -7.71
CA ILE A 81 -4.80 -7.95 -7.76
C ILE A 81 -3.63 -8.86 -7.37
N ASN A 82 -2.41 -8.41 -7.65
CA ASN A 82 -1.19 -9.17 -7.43
C ASN A 82 -0.70 -8.94 -6.00
N LYS A 83 -0.40 -10.04 -5.30
CA LYS A 83 0.23 -10.04 -3.99
C LYS A 83 1.74 -10.09 -4.17
N GLU A 84 2.46 -9.40 -3.30
CA GLU A 84 3.92 -9.43 -3.25
C GLU A 84 4.34 -10.25 -2.02
N TYR A 85 5.28 -11.16 -2.23
CA TYR A 85 5.71 -12.16 -1.26
C TYR A 85 7.21 -12.02 -0.99
N GLY A 86 7.66 -12.47 0.19
CA GLY A 86 9.08 -12.48 0.53
C GLY A 86 9.68 -11.11 0.83
N ILE A 87 8.85 -10.16 1.27
CA ILE A 87 9.32 -8.82 1.66
C ILE A 87 9.91 -8.93 3.07
N THR A 88 11.21 -8.67 3.17
CA THR A 88 11.94 -8.77 4.43
C THR A 88 11.98 -7.43 5.16
N GLU A 89 12.24 -7.46 6.46
CA GLU A 89 12.35 -6.24 7.29
C GLU A 89 13.41 -5.28 6.77
N ASN A 90 14.49 -5.80 6.19
CA ASN A 90 15.58 -5.01 5.60
C ASN A 90 15.14 -4.19 4.37
N GLN A 91 14.07 -4.60 3.68
CA GLN A 91 13.52 -3.83 2.56
C GLN A 91 12.56 -2.74 3.04
N ILE A 92 12.10 -2.83 4.28
CA ILE A 92 11.12 -1.91 4.85
C ILE A 92 11.87 -0.74 5.45
N ILE A 93 11.53 0.43 4.95
CA ILE A 93 12.18 1.68 5.30
C ILE A 93 11.35 2.43 6.35
N GLY A 94 10.05 2.20 6.36
CA GLY A 94 9.14 2.82 7.32
C GLY A 94 7.77 2.17 7.33
N VAL A 95 6.96 2.60 8.29
CA VAL A 95 5.55 2.22 8.42
C VAL A 95 4.68 3.46 8.42
N LEU A 96 3.57 3.39 7.67
CA LEU A 96 2.56 4.45 7.67
C LEU A 96 1.90 4.51 9.05
N VAL A 97 1.97 5.68 9.69
CA VAL A 97 1.34 5.93 11.00
C VAL A 97 0.14 6.85 10.92
N GLY A 98 0.05 7.66 9.87
CA GLY A 98 -1.02 8.62 9.67
C GLY A 98 -1.08 9.09 8.23
N PHE A 99 -2.20 9.66 7.83
CA PHE A 99 -2.29 10.42 6.58
C PHE A 99 -3.33 11.54 6.71
N TYR A 100 -3.08 12.63 6.01
CA TYR A 100 -4.00 13.76 5.90
C TYR A 100 -4.82 13.64 4.63
N ARG A 101 -6.12 13.88 4.75
CA ARG A 101 -7.08 13.96 3.66
C ARG A 101 -7.73 15.33 3.68
N ASP A 102 -7.54 16.08 2.59
CA ASP A 102 -8.12 17.42 2.43
C ASP A 102 -7.83 18.32 3.65
N GLY A 103 -6.64 18.21 4.22
CA GLY A 103 -6.19 18.94 5.42
C GLY A 103 -6.57 18.33 6.77
N ASN A 104 -7.40 17.28 6.81
CA ASN A 104 -7.82 16.62 8.05
C ASN A 104 -7.01 15.34 8.31
N GLU A 105 -6.52 15.17 9.53
CA GLU A 105 -5.83 13.95 9.93
C GLU A 105 -6.81 12.78 10.01
N VAL A 106 -6.49 11.66 9.36
CA VAL A 106 -7.28 10.45 9.45
C VAL A 106 -6.76 9.60 10.62
N ASN A 107 -7.63 9.36 11.59
CA ASN A 107 -7.31 8.50 12.73
C ASN A 107 -7.19 7.03 12.31
N MET A 108 -5.96 6.56 12.10
CA MET A 108 -5.65 5.17 11.77
C MET A 108 -5.73 4.22 12.97
N GLU A 109 -5.65 4.73 14.20
CA GLU A 109 -5.75 3.91 15.41
C GLU A 109 -7.20 3.66 15.84
N GLY A 110 -8.13 4.47 15.30
CA GLY A 110 -9.55 4.39 15.55
C GLY A 110 -10.18 3.06 15.13
N VAL A 111 -11.23 2.66 15.84
CA VAL A 111 -11.97 1.42 15.58
C VAL A 111 -12.51 1.37 14.13
N GLY A 112 -12.92 2.52 13.59
CA GLY A 112 -13.41 2.63 12.21
C GLY A 112 -12.35 2.24 11.16
N TYR A 113 -11.11 2.73 11.30
CA TYR A 113 -10.03 2.37 10.38
C TYR A 113 -9.62 0.90 10.52
N LYS A 114 -9.57 0.39 11.76
CA LYS A 114 -9.27 -1.03 12.02
C LYS A 114 -10.32 -1.94 11.40
N LEU A 115 -11.61 -1.59 11.53
CA LEU A 115 -12.70 -2.34 10.91
C LEU A 115 -12.63 -2.26 9.39
N TYR A 116 -12.41 -1.06 8.83
CA TYR A 116 -12.19 -0.87 7.40
C TYR A 116 -11.06 -1.75 6.88
N SER A 117 -9.90 -1.73 7.53
CA SER A 117 -8.73 -2.51 7.12
C SER A 117 -9.00 -4.02 7.15
N ARG A 118 -9.70 -4.49 8.18
CA ARG A 118 -10.09 -5.91 8.30
C ARG A 118 -11.10 -6.31 7.23
N ALA A 119 -12.14 -5.51 7.04
CA ALA A 119 -13.16 -5.73 6.01
C ALA A 119 -12.54 -5.68 4.61
N TRP A 120 -11.63 -4.74 4.35
CA TRP A 120 -10.97 -4.60 3.06
C TRP A 120 -10.12 -5.82 2.73
N VAL A 121 -9.26 -6.27 3.66
CA VAL A 121 -8.45 -7.48 3.45
C VAL A 121 -9.32 -8.73 3.29
N PHE A 122 -10.46 -8.81 3.99
CA PHE A 122 -11.42 -9.91 3.85
C PHE A 122 -12.14 -9.89 2.50
N LEU A 123 -12.57 -8.71 2.02
CA LEU A 123 -13.26 -8.52 0.75
C LEU A 123 -12.31 -8.49 -0.45
N HIS A 124 -11.01 -8.24 -0.24
CA HIS A 124 -9.98 -8.16 -1.26
C HIS A 124 -9.99 -9.33 -2.27
N PRO A 125 -10.07 -10.62 -1.87
CA PRO A 125 -10.18 -11.73 -2.82
C PRO A 125 -11.43 -11.63 -3.71
N LEU A 126 -12.57 -11.17 -3.17
CA LEU A 126 -13.81 -10.97 -3.94
C LEU A 126 -13.67 -9.79 -4.92
N ILE A 127 -13.10 -8.67 -4.47
CA ILE A 127 -12.81 -7.51 -5.32
C ILE A 127 -11.88 -7.93 -6.47
N CYS A 128 -10.85 -8.72 -6.17
CA CYS A 128 -9.93 -9.27 -7.18
C CYS A 128 -10.64 -10.18 -8.18
N ALA A 129 -11.51 -11.08 -7.71
CA ALA A 129 -12.29 -11.97 -8.57
C ALA A 129 -13.20 -11.16 -9.51
N PHE A 130 -13.91 -10.17 -8.98
CA PHE A 130 -14.77 -9.27 -9.75
C PHE A 130 -13.99 -8.50 -10.82
N LYS A 131 -12.82 -7.96 -10.47
CA LYS A 131 -11.94 -7.30 -11.45
C LYS A 131 -11.47 -8.25 -12.54
N LYS A 132 -11.08 -9.49 -12.20
CA LYS A 132 -10.69 -10.51 -13.20
C LYS A 132 -11.83 -10.83 -14.15
N ILE A 133 -13.06 -10.98 -13.64
CA ILE A 133 -14.26 -11.22 -14.47
C ILE A 133 -14.49 -10.03 -15.41
N LYS A 134 -14.46 -8.79 -14.91
CA LYS A 134 -14.64 -7.58 -15.71
C LYS A 134 -13.58 -7.44 -16.80
N MET A 135 -12.31 -7.74 -16.48
CA MET A 135 -11.22 -7.74 -17.47
C MET A 135 -11.45 -8.79 -18.59
N LYS A 136 -11.90 -10.00 -18.24
CA LYS A 136 -12.25 -11.03 -19.23
C LYS A 136 -13.42 -10.59 -20.10
N ALA A 137 -14.49 -10.06 -19.52
CA ALA A 137 -15.65 -9.55 -20.25
C ALA A 137 -15.28 -8.40 -21.21
N GLY A 138 -14.42 -7.47 -20.77
CA GLY A 138 -13.91 -6.39 -21.61
C GLY A 138 -13.08 -6.87 -22.81
N LYS A 139 -12.28 -7.94 -22.65
CA LYS A 139 -11.55 -8.57 -23.76
C LYS A 139 -12.51 -9.19 -24.78
N VAL A 140 -13.55 -9.90 -24.32
CA VAL A 140 -14.58 -10.48 -25.20
C VAL A 140 -15.31 -9.40 -25.99
N LYS A 141 -15.69 -8.30 -25.35
CA LYS A 141 -16.36 -7.17 -26.02
C LYS A 141 -15.46 -6.47 -27.06
N ARG A 142 -14.15 -6.36 -26.81
CA ARG A 142 -13.18 -5.83 -27.79
C ARG A 142 -13.01 -6.74 -29.01
N LEU A 143 -13.00 -8.06 -28.80
CA LEU A 143 -12.92 -9.04 -29.89
C LEU A 143 -14.17 -9.01 -30.78
N TRP A 144 -15.34 -8.73 -30.20
CA TRP A 144 -16.61 -8.60 -30.92
C TRP A 144 -16.76 -7.30 -31.73
N HIS A 145 -16.19 -6.20 -31.27
CA HIS A 145 -16.22 -4.92 -32.01
C HIS A 145 -15.09 -4.76 -33.05
N SER A 146 -14.19 -5.74 -33.15
CA SER A 146 -13.09 -5.75 -34.12
C SER A 146 -13.32 -6.70 -35.30
N LYS A 147 -14.55 -7.23 -35.44
CA LYS A 147 -15.04 -8.06 -36.55
C LYS A 147 -16.21 -7.33 -37.21
#